data_AF-A0A6L4Z2F0-F1
#
_entry.id   AF-A0A6L4Z2F0-F1
#
_cell.length_a   1.000
_cell.length_b   1.000
_cell.length_c   1.000
_cell.angle_alpha   90.00
_cell.angle_beta   90.00
_cell.angle_gamma   90.00
#
_symmetry.space_group_name_H-M   'P 1'
#
loop_
_entity.id
_entity.type
_entity.pdbx_description
1 polymer ?
#
loop_
_entity_poly.entity_id
_entity_poly.type
_entity_poly.pdbx_seq_one_letter_code
_entity_poly.pdbx_strand_id
1 'polypeptide(L)' 'MVSNPSGISRLMHPLLAVILLLLFFSITNAQTMVVSKPVEPPIQWPRNHSFDMQHIVLKLAFDWDKEMVLGEATLQMKPF' A
#
# COMPACT_ATOMS: atom_id res chain seq x y z
N MET A 1 57.49 -31.13 -18.83
CA MET A 1 56.31 -31.00 -17.95
C MET A 1 55.68 -29.63 -18.18
N VAL A 2 54.60 -29.53 -18.93
CA VAL A 2 53.63 -28.42 -18.84
C VAL A 2 52.25 -29.04 -19.07
N SER A 3 51.44 -29.05 -18.02
CA SER A 3 50.11 -29.63 -17.97
C SER A 3 49.11 -28.77 -18.75
N ASN A 4 48.39 -29.40 -19.67
CA ASN A 4 47.31 -28.82 -20.48
C ASN A 4 46.09 -28.45 -19.58
N PRO A 5 45.66 -27.18 -19.48
CA PRO A 5 44.54 -26.78 -18.63
C PRO A 5 43.23 -26.76 -19.43
N SER A 6 42.89 -27.86 -20.12
CA SER A 6 41.67 -27.93 -20.94
C SER A 6 40.41 -28.39 -20.16
N GLY A 7 40.51 -28.55 -18.84
CA GLY A 7 39.43 -29.06 -17.99
C GLY A 7 38.41 -28.00 -17.53
N ILE A 8 38.79 -26.72 -17.50
CA ILE A 8 37.98 -25.67 -16.85
C ILE A 8 36.84 -25.19 -17.77
N SER A 9 37.06 -25.09 -19.08
CA SER A 9 36.07 -24.56 -20.04
C SER A 9 34.85 -25.48 -20.26
N ARG A 10 35.03 -26.80 -20.13
CA ARG A 10 33.93 -27.78 -20.28
C ARG A 10 32.95 -27.76 -19.11
N LEU A 11 33.37 -27.28 -17.93
CA LEU A 11 32.54 -27.18 -16.72
C LEU A 11 31.82 -25.82 -16.58
N MET A 12 32.22 -24.79 -17.32
CA MET A 12 31.59 -23.45 -17.21
C MET A 12 30.19 -23.36 -17.82
N HIS A 13 29.90 -24.17 -18.85
CA HIS A 13 28.60 -24.20 -19.53
C HIS A 13 27.45 -24.73 -18.65
N PRO A 14 27.58 -25.86 -17.92
CA PRO A 14 26.53 -26.32 -17.02
C PRO A 14 26.39 -25.40 -15.80
N LEU A 15 27.48 -24.80 -15.31
CA LEU A 15 27.43 -23.85 -14.21
C LEU A 15 26.58 -22.61 -14.56
N LEU A 16 26.79 -22.06 -15.76
CA LEU A 16 26.01 -20.92 -16.26
C LEU A 16 24.52 -21.28 -16.39
N ALA A 17 24.20 -22.48 -16.89
CA ALA A 17 22.82 -22.95 -17.01
C ALA A 17 22.13 -23.11 -15.64
N VAL A 18 22.85 -23.60 -14.63
CA VAL A 18 22.33 -23.73 -13.25
C VAL A 18 22.10 -22.35 -12.64
N ILE A 19 23.04 -21.41 -12.82
CA ILE A 19 22.87 -20.03 -12.35
C ILE A 19 21.65 -19.38 -13.01
N LEU A 20 21.49 -19.55 -14.33
CA LEU A 20 20.34 -19.04 -15.07
C LEU A 20 19.03 -19.64 -14.55
N LEU A 21 18.99 -20.95 -14.30
CA LEU A 21 17.82 -21.64 -13.76
C LEU A 21 17.44 -21.11 -12.36
N LEU A 22 18.41 -20.89 -11.49
CA LEU A 22 18.19 -20.37 -10.13
C LEU A 22 17.66 -18.92 -10.14
N LEU A 23 18.11 -18.11 -11.10
CA LEU A 23 17.58 -16.75 -11.31
C LEU A 23 16.12 -16.78 -11.77
N PHE A 24 15.72 -17.74 -12.62
CA PHE A 24 14.31 -17.88 -13.05
C PHE A 24 13.38 -18.30 -11.90
N PHE A 25 13.81 -19.18 -11.00
CA PHE A 25 13.01 -19.59 -9.83
C PHE A 25 12.75 -18.45 -8.84
N SER A 26 13.60 -17.43 -8.81
CA SER A 26 13.44 -16.29 -7.90
C SER A 26 12.33 -15.32 -8.34
N ILE A 27 11.91 -15.36 -9.61
CA ILE A 27 10.93 -14.40 -10.17
C ILE A 27 9.49 -14.87 -9.96
N THR A 28 9.23 -16.18 -9.80
CA THR A 28 7.88 -16.74 -9.68
C THR A 28 7.23 -16.58 -8.30
N ASN A 29 7.93 -16.04 -7.31
CA ASN A 29 7.42 -15.83 -5.95
C ASN A 29 6.95 -14.39 -5.65
N ALA A 30 6.53 -13.62 -6.67
CA ALA A 30 5.82 -12.37 -6.43
C ALA A 30 4.49 -12.66 -5.72
N GLN A 31 4.49 -12.53 -4.39
CA GLN A 31 3.32 -12.76 -3.56
C GLN A 31 2.20 -11.80 -4.00
N THR A 32 1.02 -12.35 -4.27
CA THR A 32 -0.20 -11.56 -4.48
C THR A 32 -0.46 -10.75 -3.21
N MET A 33 -0.22 -9.45 -3.26
CA MET A 33 -0.62 -8.56 -2.17
C MET A 33 -2.14 -8.62 -2.10
N VAL A 34 -2.69 -9.19 -1.02
CA VAL A 34 -4.11 -9.03 -0.70
C VAL A 34 -4.29 -7.58 -0.27
N VAL A 35 -4.52 -6.70 -1.24
CA VAL A 35 -4.97 -5.34 -0.98
C VAL A 35 -6.35 -5.49 -0.35
N SER A 36 -6.44 -5.32 0.96
CA SER A 36 -7.72 -5.22 1.64
C SER A 36 -8.51 -4.10 0.97
N LYS A 37 -9.76 -4.40 0.56
CA LYS A 37 -10.64 -3.37 0.04
C LYS A 37 -10.75 -2.25 1.08
N PRO A 38 -10.64 -0.97 0.68
CA PRO A 38 -10.91 0.13 1.58
C PRO A 38 -12.27 -0.11 2.24
N VAL A 39 -12.32 -0.05 3.58
CA VAL A 39 -13.59 -0.11 4.30
C VAL A 39 -14.34 1.15 3.94
N GLU A 40 -15.41 1.00 3.17
CA GLU A 40 -16.29 2.11 2.84
C GLU A 40 -16.95 2.61 4.14
N PRO A 41 -17.02 3.94 4.33
CA PRO A 41 -17.76 4.48 5.46
C PRO A 41 -19.23 4.03 5.36
N PRO A 42 -19.89 3.80 6.50
CA PRO A 42 -21.28 3.37 6.49
C PRO A 42 -22.15 4.46 5.87
N ILE A 43 -23.24 4.04 5.20
CA ILE A 43 -24.26 4.96 4.65
C ILE A 43 -24.84 5.85 5.76
N GLN A 44 -24.93 5.31 6.98
CA GLN A 44 -25.41 6.02 8.16
C GLN A 44 -24.49 5.75 9.35
N TRP A 45 -24.03 6.83 9.97
CA TRP A 45 -23.31 6.74 11.23
C TRP A 45 -24.31 6.50 12.37
N PRO A 46 -24.04 5.54 13.28
CA PRO A 46 -24.88 5.35 14.45
C PRO A 46 -24.85 6.61 15.31
N ARG A 47 -26.00 6.94 15.92
CA ARG A 47 -26.07 8.05 16.87
C ARG A 47 -25.15 7.77 18.06
N ASN A 48 -24.36 8.77 18.44
CA ASN A 48 -23.62 8.74 19.69
C ASN A 48 -24.59 9.03 20.86
N HIS A 49 -24.64 8.16 21.86
CA HIS A 49 -25.50 8.29 23.05
C HIS A 49 -24.74 8.78 24.29
N SER A 50 -23.43 9.03 24.19
CA SER A 50 -22.59 9.50 25.28
C SER A 50 -22.43 11.03 25.31
N PHE A 51 -22.71 11.69 24.18
CA PHE A 51 -22.57 13.12 24.05
C PHE A 51 -23.76 13.74 23.32
N ASP A 52 -24.23 14.85 23.84
CA ASP A 52 -25.24 15.69 23.21
C ASP A 52 -24.56 16.83 22.44
N MET A 53 -24.88 16.96 21.16
CA MET A 53 -24.32 18.00 20.31
C MET A 53 -25.08 19.31 20.53
N GLN A 54 -24.38 20.31 21.05
CA GLN A 54 -24.99 21.60 21.41
C GLN A 54 -24.89 22.61 20.27
N HIS A 55 -23.71 22.71 19.65
CA HIS A 55 -23.44 23.73 18.64
C HIS A 55 -22.40 23.23 17.63
N ILE A 56 -22.54 23.67 16.37
CA ILE A 56 -21.57 23.42 15.31
C ILE A 56 -21.18 24.77 14.68
N VAL A 57 -19.88 25.06 14.64
CA VAL A 57 -19.33 26.19 13.89
C VAL A 57 -18.58 25.65 12.69
N LEU A 58 -18.91 26.14 11.49
CA LEU A 58 -18.23 25.79 10.25
C LEU A 58 -17.52 27.02 9.70
N LYS A 59 -16.21 26.92 9.50
CA LYS A 59 -15.40 27.94 8.82
C LYS A 59 -14.95 27.37 7.48
N LEU A 60 -15.67 27.71 6.42
CA LEU A 60 -15.49 27.11 5.10
C LEU A 60 -14.95 28.14 4.09
N ALA A 61 -14.10 27.66 3.19
CA ALA A 61 -13.65 28.34 2.00
C ALA A 61 -13.98 27.47 0.78
N PHE A 62 -14.51 28.10 -0.26
CA PHE A 62 -14.91 27.44 -1.50
C PHE A 62 -13.83 27.68 -2.57
N ASP A 63 -13.25 26.61 -3.08
CA ASP A 63 -12.40 26.62 -4.27
C ASP A 63 -13.27 26.18 -5.46
N TRP A 64 -13.82 27.15 -6.17
CA TRP A 64 -14.73 26.90 -7.29
C TRP A 64 -14.02 26.28 -8.50
N ASP A 65 -12.74 26.59 -8.70
CA ASP A 65 -11.96 26.04 -9.82
C ASP A 65 -11.71 24.54 -9.64
N LYS A 66 -11.58 24.09 -8.38
CA LYS A 66 -11.41 22.68 -8.03
C LYS A 66 -12.71 21.98 -7.61
N GLU A 67 -13.82 22.70 -7.59
CA GLU A 67 -15.11 22.21 -7.07
C GLU A 67 -14.96 21.62 -5.65
N MET A 68 -14.15 22.26 -4.80
CA MET A 68 -13.81 21.77 -3.46
C MET A 68 -14.21 22.75 -2.38
N VAL A 69 -14.53 22.19 -1.20
CA VAL A 69 -14.73 22.95 0.04
C VAL A 69 -13.66 22.54 1.03
N LEU A 70 -12.95 23.54 1.57
CA LEU A 70 -11.92 23.38 2.58
C LEU A 70 -12.33 24.13 3.83
N GLY A 71 -11.92 23.67 5.00
CA GLY A 71 -12.26 24.40 6.22
C GLY A 71 -12.11 23.61 7.50
N GLU A 72 -12.62 24.23 8.56
CA GLU A 72 -12.63 23.68 9.92
C GLU A 72 -14.08 23.55 10.41
N ALA A 73 -14.36 22.45 11.10
CA ALA A 73 -15.58 22.26 11.85
C ALA A 73 -15.26 22.15 13.34
N THR A 74 -15.83 23.05 14.15
CA THR A 74 -15.73 22.98 15.61
C THR A 74 -17.06 22.50 16.19
N LEU A 75 -17.03 21.39 16.90
CA LEU A 75 -18.21 20.81 17.55
C LEU A 75 -18.17 21.11 19.05
N GLN A 76 -19.24 21.69 19.58
CA GLN A 76 -19.46 21.82 21.01
C GLN A 76 -20.38 20.70 21.47
N MET A 77 -19.87 19.85 22.35
CA MET A 77 -20.56 18.69 22.86
C MET A 77 -20.59 18.74 24.38
N LYS A 78 -21.67 18.21 24.97
CA LYS A 78 -21.79 18.02 26.40
C LYS A 78 -21.95 16.53 26.69
N PRO A 79 -21.26 15.97 27.70
CA PRO A 79 -21.60 14.64 28.20
C PRO A 79 -23.05 14.60 28.69
N PHE A 80 -23.71 13.46 28.53
CA PHE A 80 -24.99 13.20 29.18
C PHE A 80 -24.83 12.99 30.69
#